data_AF-A0A9P0ZUB9-F1
#
_entry.id   AF-A0A9P0ZUB9-F1
#
_cell.length_a   1.000
_cell.length_b   1.000
_cell.length_c   1.000
_cell.angle_alpha   90.00
_cell.angle_beta   90.00
_cell.angle_gamma   90.00
#
_symmetry.space_group_name_H-M   'P 1'
#
loop_
_entity.id
_entity.type
_entity.pdbx_description
1 polymer ?
#
loop_
_entity_poly.entity_id
_entity_poly.type
_entity_poly.pdbx_seq_one_letter_code
_entity_poly.pdbx_strand_id
1 'polypeptide(L)'
;MSHDRSWMYKRLARRGVLNEDFKEGVTEFIQAAVDLYPSGVIACPCRKCKNKKWLTWEIVRQHLFEKGFVEDYYVWAAHGEPNNSNGLVYLDESSSSRGNTSGAQYDPYK
;
A
#
# COMPACT_ATOMS: atom_id res chain seq x y z
N MET A 1 -8.88 -14.16 -4.13
CA MET A 1 -8.89 -13.74 -5.54
C MET A 1 -7.69 -12.83 -5.73
N SER A 2 -6.72 -13.24 -6.54
CA SER A 2 -5.55 -12.40 -6.83
C SER A 2 -6.03 -11.19 -7.63
N HIS A 3 -6.04 -10.00 -7.05
CA HIS A 3 -6.19 -8.78 -7.83
C HIS A 3 -5.00 -8.74 -8.81
N ASP A 4 -5.25 -8.68 -10.11
CA ASP A 4 -4.18 -8.59 -11.10
C ASP A 4 -3.45 -7.25 -10.90
N ARG A 5 -2.26 -7.30 -10.29
CA ARG A 5 -1.38 -6.16 -10.05
C ARG A 5 -0.34 -5.98 -11.15
N SER A 6 -0.50 -6.65 -12.30
CA SER A 6 0.43 -6.52 -13.44
C SER A 6 0.51 -5.08 -13.96
N TRP A 7 -0.56 -4.28 -13.78
CA TRP A 7 -0.56 -2.86 -14.16
C TRP A 7 0.52 -2.05 -13.44
N MET A 8 0.90 -2.41 -12.20
CA MET A 8 1.89 -1.67 -11.40
C MET A 8 3.26 -1.54 -12.09
N TYR A 9 3.57 -2.47 -13.00
CA TYR A 9 4.84 -2.53 -13.71
C TYR A 9 4.71 -2.22 -15.21
N LYS A 10 3.49 -1.89 -15.67
CA LYS A 10 3.21 -1.44 -17.04
C LYS A 10 3.21 0.10 -17.13
N ARG A 11 4.21 0.78 -16.55
CA ARG A 11 4.23 2.26 -16.43
C ARG A 11 4.02 2.98 -17.77
N LEU A 12 4.69 2.51 -18.82
CA LEU A 12 4.66 3.13 -20.15
C LEU A 12 3.98 2.21 -21.16
N ALA A 13 3.16 2.80 -22.03
CA ALA A 13 2.61 2.15 -23.21
C ALA A 13 3.64 2.10 -24.37
N ARG A 14 3.27 1.48 -25.50
CA ARG A 14 4.14 1.27 -26.68
C ARG A 14 4.75 2.54 -27.29
N ARG A 15 4.31 3.74 -26.90
CA ARG A 15 4.80 5.04 -27.39
C ARG A 15 5.54 5.86 -26.33
N GLY A 16 5.88 5.27 -25.19
CA GLY A 16 6.53 6.00 -24.08
C GLY A 16 5.61 6.94 -23.30
N VAL A 17 4.31 6.96 -23.64
CA VAL A 17 3.27 7.66 -22.89
C VAL A 17 2.90 6.82 -21.67
N LEU A 18 2.51 7.47 -20.56
CA LEU A 18 1.95 6.77 -19.41
C LEU A 18 0.79 5.89 -19.83
N ASN A 19 0.82 4.64 -19.40
CA ASN A 19 -0.26 3.69 -19.61
C ASN A 19 -1.48 4.10 -18.75
N GLU A 20 -2.69 3.96 -19.31
CA GLU A 20 -3.92 4.34 -18.60
C GLU A 20 -4.23 3.43 -17.41
N ASP A 21 -4.13 2.10 -17.57
CA ASP A 21 -4.25 1.14 -16.45
C ASP A 21 -3.29 1.47 -15.31
N PHE A 22 -2.08 1.92 -15.64
CA PHE A 22 -1.12 2.38 -14.63
C PHE A 22 -1.60 3.64 -13.90
N LYS A 23 -2.18 4.62 -14.60
CA LYS A 23 -2.68 5.84 -13.97
C LYS A 23 -3.89 5.56 -13.08
N GLU A 24 -4.81 4.72 -13.55
CA GLU A 24 -6.00 4.32 -12.82
C GLU A 24 -5.61 3.55 -11.56
N GLY A 25 -4.73 2.54 -11.69
CA GLY A 25 -4.23 1.79 -10.56
C GLY A 25 -3.45 2.64 -9.55
N VAL A 26 -2.63 3.61 -10.01
CA VAL A 26 -1.97 4.57 -9.08
C VAL A 26 -3.01 5.41 -8.34
N THR A 27 -4.11 5.79 -9.00
CA THR A 27 -5.18 6.56 -8.34
C THR A 27 -5.88 5.73 -7.27
N GLU A 28 -6.18 4.46 -7.57
CA GLU A 28 -6.73 3.50 -6.60
C GLU A 28 -5.78 3.30 -5.42
N PHE A 29 -4.48 3.08 -5.69
CA PHE A 29 -3.45 2.95 -4.66
C PHE A 29 -3.41 4.16 -3.72
N ILE A 30 -3.43 5.37 -4.28
CA ILE A 30 -3.38 6.61 -3.51
C ILE A 30 -4.62 6.75 -2.63
N GLN A 31 -5.81 6.47 -3.17
CA GLN A 31 -7.05 6.54 -2.40
C GLN A 31 -7.02 5.58 -1.21
N ALA A 32 -6.67 4.32 -1.46
CA ALA A 32 -6.56 3.31 -0.41
C ALA A 32 -5.53 3.71 0.68
N ALA A 33 -4.41 4.31 0.28
CA ALA A 33 -3.40 4.78 1.21
C ALA A 33 -3.88 5.98 2.04
N VAL A 34 -4.53 6.97 1.43
CA VAL A 34 -5.01 8.17 2.14
C VAL A 34 -6.13 7.83 3.13
N ASP A 35 -6.99 6.87 2.80
CA ASP A 35 -8.07 6.42 3.70
C ASP A 35 -7.50 5.87 5.03
N LEU A 36 -6.28 5.31 5.01
CA LEU A 36 -5.57 4.83 6.21
C LEU A 36 -4.72 5.90 6.89
N TYR A 37 -4.25 6.88 6.14
CA TYR A 37 -3.38 7.96 6.61
C TYR A 37 -4.06 9.31 6.42
N PRO A 38 -4.97 9.72 7.35
CA PRO A 38 -5.76 10.94 7.21
C PRO A 38 -4.94 12.23 7.20
N SER A 39 -3.65 12.17 7.56
CA SER A 39 -2.71 13.28 7.36
C SER A 39 -2.43 13.61 5.89
N GLY A 40 -2.81 12.73 4.96
CA GLY A 40 -2.49 12.84 3.53
C GLY A 40 -1.01 12.59 3.21
N VAL A 41 -0.21 12.20 4.21
CA VAL A 41 1.21 11.86 4.07
C VAL A 41 1.37 10.35 4.14
N ILE A 42 1.93 9.76 3.08
CA ILE A 42 2.06 8.30 2.93
C ILE A 42 3.50 7.93 2.60
N ALA A 43 3.87 6.67 2.87
CA ALA A 43 5.15 6.14 2.44
C ALA A 43 5.23 6.15 0.90
N CYS A 44 6.36 6.54 0.33
CA CYS A 44 6.52 6.62 -1.12
C CYS A 44 7.11 5.30 -1.67
N PRO A 45 6.33 4.46 -2.38
CA PRO A 45 6.82 3.20 -2.92
C PRO A 45 7.57 3.35 -4.25
N CYS A 46 7.95 4.57 -4.67
CA CYS A 46 8.66 4.72 -5.93
C CYS A 46 10.07 4.11 -5.88
N ARG A 47 10.63 3.75 -7.05
CA ARG A 47 11.98 3.13 -7.17
C ARG A 47 13.09 3.86 -6.41
N LYS A 48 13.00 5.20 -6.33
CA LYS A 48 13.99 6.05 -5.64
C LYS A 48 13.79 6.06 -4.12
N CYS A 49 12.54 6.10 -3.66
CA CYS A 49 12.20 6.25 -2.25
C CYS A 49 12.13 4.91 -1.51
N LYS A 50 11.74 3.82 -2.19
CA LYS A 50 11.69 2.46 -1.66
C LYS A 50 10.94 2.35 -0.32
N ASN A 51 9.80 3.03 -0.19
CA ASN A 51 8.99 3.12 1.03
C ASN A 51 9.69 3.80 2.24
N LYS A 52 10.85 4.45 2.05
CA LYS A 52 11.62 5.08 3.14
C LYS A 52 11.33 6.56 3.36
N LYS A 53 10.57 7.19 2.47
CA LYS A 53 10.21 8.61 2.56
C LYS A 53 8.70 8.75 2.71
N TRP A 54 8.29 9.56 3.69
CA TRP A 54 6.91 9.97 3.91
C TRP A 54 6.70 11.31 3.21
N LEU A 55 5.79 11.33 2.24
CA LEU A 55 5.54 12.49 1.37
C LEU A 55 4.04 12.67 1.21
N THR A 56 3.60 13.87 0.83
CA THR A 56 2.17 14.08 0.52
C THR A 56 1.76 13.18 -0.65
N TRP A 57 0.50 12.77 -0.66
CA TRP A 57 -0.03 11.88 -1.68
C TRP A 57 0.15 12.43 -3.11
N GLU A 58 0.10 13.75 -3.30
CA GLU A 58 0.34 14.39 -4.60
C GLU A 58 1.77 14.15 -5.09
N ILE A 59 2.74 14.30 -4.19
CA ILE A 59 4.17 14.06 -4.48
C ILE A 59 4.40 12.57 -4.74
N VAL A 60 3.75 11.69 -3.97
CA VAL A 60 3.84 10.23 -4.20
C VAL A 60 3.28 9.86 -5.57
N ARG A 61 2.10 10.39 -5.94
CA ARG A 61 1.50 10.19 -7.27
C ARG A 61 2.43 10.66 -8.38
N GLN A 62 3.00 11.86 -8.27
CA GLN A 62 3.98 12.37 -9.24
C GLN A 62 5.19 11.44 -9.35
N HIS A 63 5.76 11.03 -8.22
CA HIS A 63 6.90 10.11 -8.21
C HIS A 63 6.59 8.78 -8.87
N LEU A 64 5.38 8.25 -8.70
CA LEU A 64 4.95 7.01 -9.34
C LEU A 64 4.80 7.19 -10.86
N PHE A 65 4.26 8.30 -11.32
CA PHE A 65 4.18 8.61 -12.75
C PHE A 65 5.56 8.74 -13.40
N GLU A 66 6.51 9.41 -12.73
CA GLU A 66 7.86 9.59 -13.28
C GLU A 66 8.72 8.34 -13.18
N LYS A 67 8.67 7.62 -12.05
CA LYS A 67 9.68 6.64 -11.66
C LYS A 67 9.12 5.22 -11.57
N GLY A 68 7.80 5.06 -11.42
CA GLY A 68 7.15 3.78 -11.17
C GLY A 68 7.39 3.24 -9.76
N PHE A 69 6.74 2.13 -9.45
CA PHE A 69 6.91 1.40 -8.20
C PHE A 69 8.30 0.77 -8.08
N VAL A 70 8.75 0.62 -6.83
CA VAL A 70 9.85 -0.26 -6.46
C VAL A 70 9.51 -1.70 -6.86
N GLU A 71 10.52 -2.46 -7.27
CA GLU A 71 10.36 -3.84 -7.73
C GLU A 71 9.80 -4.73 -6.62
N ASP A 72 9.07 -5.77 -7.01
CA ASP A 72 8.44 -6.79 -6.15
C ASP A 72 7.45 -6.28 -5.09
N TYR A 73 7.00 -5.03 -5.21
CA TYR A 73 5.98 -4.42 -4.36
C TYR A 73 4.55 -4.66 -4.87
N TYR A 74 4.14 -5.92 -5.00
CA TYR A 74 2.81 -6.28 -5.49
C TYR A 74 1.71 -6.17 -4.42
N VAL A 75 2.09 -6.31 -3.14
CA VAL A 75 1.20 -6.19 -1.98
C VAL A 75 1.45 -4.85 -1.31
N TRP A 76 0.41 -4.06 -1.09
CA TRP A 76 0.53 -2.77 -0.43
C TRP A 76 0.61 -2.91 1.10
N ALA A 77 1.53 -3.75 1.59
CA ALA A 77 1.62 -4.08 3.02
C ALA A 77 1.90 -2.85 3.90
N ALA A 78 2.66 -1.87 3.38
CA ALA A 78 2.90 -0.60 4.08
C ALA A 78 1.69 0.36 4.04
N HIS A 79 0.67 0.02 3.26
CA HIS A 79 -0.57 0.78 3.04
C HIS A 79 -1.80 -0.11 3.31
N GLY A 80 -1.69 -1.02 4.29
CA GLY A 80 -2.82 -1.74 4.88
C GLY A 80 -3.37 -2.94 4.12
N GLU A 81 -2.78 -3.34 2.99
CA GLU A 81 -3.19 -4.58 2.31
C GLU A 81 -2.65 -5.81 3.07
N PRO A 82 -3.51 -6.71 3.56
CA PRO A 82 -3.06 -7.91 4.26
C PRO A 82 -2.33 -8.83 3.27
N ASN A 83 -1.13 -9.28 3.65
CA ASN A 83 -0.39 -10.26 2.88
C ASN A 83 -1.03 -11.64 3.04
N ASN A 84 -1.94 -12.00 2.12
CA ASN A 84 -2.71 -13.24 2.20
C ASN A 84 -1.89 -14.52 1.91
N SER A 85 -0.56 -14.46 1.95
CA SER A 85 0.33 -15.61 1.78
C SER A 85 0.55 -16.43 3.05
N ASN A 86 0.13 -15.94 4.21
CA ASN A 86 0.07 -16.72 5.45
C ASN A 86 -1.34 -16.61 6.03
N GLY A 87 -2.09 -17.72 6.07
CA GLY A 87 -3.49 -17.80 6.49
C GLY A 87 -3.75 -17.42 7.95
N LEU A 88 -3.60 -16.15 8.29
CA LEU A 88 -4.14 -15.57 9.50
C LEU A 88 -5.54 -15.06 9.19
N VAL A 89 -6.50 -15.92 9.50
CA VAL A 89 -7.88 -15.55 9.78
C VAL A 89 -7.87 -14.43 10.82
N TYR A 90 -8.14 -13.19 10.40
CA TYR A 90 -8.63 -12.18 11.33
C TYR A 90 -10.06 -12.60 11.67
N LEU A 91 -10.21 -13.32 12.77
CA LEU A 91 -11.52 -13.64 13.36
C LEU A 91 -12.25 -12.32 13.61
N ASP A 92 -13.43 -12.17 13.03
CA ASP A 92 -14.39 -11.21 13.52
C ASP A 92 -14.84 -11.71 14.90
N GLU A 93 -14.53 -10.95 15.94
CA GLU A 93 -15.08 -11.22 17.26
C GLU A 93 -15.66 -9.92 17.81
N SER A 94 -16.87 -9.63 17.37
CA SER A 94 -17.78 -8.70 18.05
C SER A 94 -19.14 -9.35 18.23
N SER A 95 -19.12 -10.53 18.86
CA SER A 95 -20.19 -10.97 19.75
C SER A 95 -19.58 -11.11 21.15
N SER A 96 -19.96 -10.18 22.03
CA SER A 96 -19.61 -10.09 23.45
C SER A 96 -19.34 -11.42 24.18
N SER A 97 -18.24 -11.52 24.96
CA SER A 97 -18.26 -11.59 26.44
C SER A 97 -16.96 -12.16 27.05
N ARG A 98 -16.38 -11.40 27.99
CA ARG A 98 -15.63 -11.82 29.21
C ARG A 98 -14.42 -12.77 29.05
N GLY A 99 -13.24 -12.25 29.37
CA GLY A 99 -12.10 -13.05 29.86
C GLY A 99 -10.84 -12.20 30.09
N ASN A 100 -10.45 -12.01 31.34
CA ASN A 100 -9.23 -11.31 31.75
C ASN A 100 -8.05 -12.30 31.79
N THR A 101 -6.94 -12.01 31.10
CA THR A 101 -5.60 -12.46 31.50
C THR A 101 -4.52 -11.53 30.92
N SER A 102 -3.59 -11.14 31.79
CA SER A 102 -2.41 -10.30 31.57
C SER A 102 -1.46 -10.83 30.48
N GLY A 103 -0.85 -9.93 29.69
CA GLY A 103 0.26 -10.31 28.81
C GLY A 103 0.70 -9.24 27.80
N ALA A 104 1.71 -8.46 28.18
CA ALA A 104 2.69 -7.71 27.37
C ALA A 104 2.21 -6.84 26.18
N GLN A 105 2.41 -5.52 26.35
CA GLN A 105 2.27 -4.47 25.34
C GLN A 105 3.42 -4.54 24.32
N TYR A 106 3.08 -4.66 23.03
CA TYR A 106 4.03 -4.54 21.93
C TYR A 106 4.31 -3.06 21.63
N ASP A 107 5.58 -2.66 21.72
CA ASP A 107 6.08 -1.32 21.38
C ASP A 107 6.94 -1.40 20.10
N PRO A 108 6.51 -0.81 18.97
CA PRO A 108 7.23 -0.88 17.71
C PRO A 108 8.37 0.16 17.57
N TYR A 109 8.72 0.92 18.62
CA TYR A 109 9.71 2.01 18.53
C TYR A 109 10.88 1.91 19.53
N LYS A 110 11.26 0.70 19.98
CA LYS A 110 12.54 0.47 20.65
C LYS A 110 13.59 -0.16 19.74
#